data_AF-A0AAX4H8F5-F1
#
_entry.id   AF-A0AAX4H8F5-F1
#
_cell.length_a   1.000
_cell.length_b   1.000
_cell.length_c   1.000
_cell.angle_alpha   90.00
_cell.angle_beta   90.00
_cell.angle_gamma   90.00
#
_symmetry.space_group_name_H-M   'P 1'
#
loop_
_entity.id
_entity.type
_entity.pdbx_description
1 polymer ?
#
loop_
_entity_poly.entity_id
_entity_poly.type
_entity_poly.pdbx_seq_one_letter_code
_entity_poly.pdbx_strand_id
1 'polypeptide(L)'
;MSEKVIESEAGSSSLEVYLRFNDDIEKDYCLQIDSSTTFRDLLKVFRTLPISLRPSIFYDIVPKGFVVSTAPGYLTEDGSLLFSYDTGKKEYRKKVSLNSTVASECWPGQLILPVWEFNYFLFYSFILLLAAWLYTDLPDFISPTPGICLTNQMTRFLAKAAIRFDYGKIAETLLADIDSPVGVVGQCLFFVFHIIKCVAVFFVVYGGVVNPTRLIRIGKLPEVTKETLIELGWTGSKRATIDEYKEEYRDYKIKEYGGMVPAHQAGLFNKLKNLGVHLGDGEGFNTPVGKSDKDVLTEDGKLPMSYKFLVKQAEFFEQHVAGFDTPKMNEAIKQFRRFGILHSGGELAEIVQARKAADAKNIEDK
;
A
#
# COMPACT_ATOMS: atom_id res chain seq x y z
N MET A 1 -17.78 7.01 -40.73
CA MET A 1 -19.06 7.37 -40.09
C MET A 1 -19.05 8.88 -39.90
N SER A 2 -20.20 9.53 -40.14
CA SER A 2 -20.39 10.96 -40.38
C SER A 2 -20.13 11.85 -39.14
N GLU A 3 -19.56 13.04 -39.37
CA GLU A 3 -19.21 14.12 -38.42
C GLU A 3 -20.34 14.60 -37.49
N LYS A 4 -21.57 14.09 -37.62
CA LYS A 4 -22.71 14.42 -36.75
C LYS A 4 -22.86 13.57 -35.47
N VAL A 5 -21.99 12.59 -35.26
CA VAL A 5 -21.97 11.79 -34.00
C VAL A 5 -20.89 12.29 -33.02
N ILE A 6 -20.05 13.24 -33.43
CA ILE A 6 -18.90 13.71 -32.63
C ILE A 6 -19.32 14.76 -31.58
N GLU A 7 -20.49 15.39 -31.70
CA GLU A 7 -20.92 16.47 -30.80
C GLU A 7 -21.69 16.01 -29.54
N SER A 8 -21.99 14.71 -29.36
CA SER A 8 -22.70 14.21 -28.16
C SER A 8 -21.86 13.36 -27.19
N GLU A 9 -20.58 13.12 -27.49
CA GLU A 9 -19.63 12.46 -26.58
C GLU A 9 -18.39 13.34 -26.44
N ALA A 10 -18.52 14.48 -25.74
CA ALA A 10 -17.39 15.07 -25.05
C ALA A 10 -17.01 14.14 -23.88
N GLY A 11 -16.47 12.97 -24.21
CA GLY A 11 -16.07 11.94 -23.26
C GLY A 11 -15.00 12.49 -22.33
N SER A 12 -15.25 12.45 -21.02
CA SER A 12 -14.23 12.76 -20.03
C SER A 12 -13.04 11.83 -20.26
N SER A 13 -11.87 12.39 -20.58
CA SER A 13 -10.66 11.58 -20.69
C SER A 13 -10.35 11.03 -19.29
N SER A 14 -10.52 9.72 -19.09
CA SER A 14 -10.19 9.08 -17.82
C SER A 14 -8.70 8.80 -17.70
N LEU A 15 -8.17 8.95 -16.50
CA LEU A 15 -6.77 8.72 -16.13
C LEU A 15 -6.71 7.67 -15.02
N GLU A 16 -5.80 6.71 -15.12
CA GLU A 16 -5.51 5.80 -14.01
C GLU A 16 -4.35 6.34 -13.17
N VAL A 17 -4.49 6.32 -11.85
CA VAL A 17 -3.43 6.66 -10.88
C VAL A 17 -3.43 5.66 -9.74
N TYR A 18 -2.34 5.59 -8.97
CA TYR A 18 -2.26 4.70 -7.82
C TYR A 18 -2.23 5.50 -6.52
N LEU A 19 -2.92 5.01 -5.49
CA LEU A 19 -2.95 5.63 -4.17
C LEU A 19 -2.48 4.61 -3.12
N ARG A 20 -1.42 4.96 -2.39
CA ARG A 20 -0.91 4.14 -1.27
C ARG A 20 -1.70 4.41 0.00
N PHE A 21 -2.21 3.37 0.64
CA PHE A 21 -2.81 3.49 1.98
C PHE A 21 -1.88 2.93 3.06
N ASN A 22 -2.01 3.43 4.30
CA ASN A 22 -1.26 2.97 5.47
C ASN A 22 0.29 3.02 5.34
N ASP A 23 0.83 3.76 4.38
CA ASP A 23 2.27 3.74 4.04
C ASP A 23 2.79 2.33 3.70
N ASP A 24 1.89 1.46 3.23
CA ASP A 24 2.14 0.06 2.95
C ASP A 24 2.31 -0.16 1.44
N ILE A 25 3.49 -0.61 1.03
CA ILE A 25 3.86 -0.81 -0.37
C ILE A 25 3.02 -1.89 -1.06
N GLU A 26 2.43 -2.84 -0.33
CA GLU A 26 1.55 -3.87 -0.87
C GLU A 26 0.11 -3.35 -1.10
N LYS A 27 -0.15 -2.10 -0.72
CA LYS A 27 -1.47 -1.45 -0.72
C LYS A 27 -1.49 -0.23 -1.64
N ASP A 28 -0.89 -0.35 -2.82
CA ASP A 28 -0.97 0.62 -3.91
C ASP A 28 -2.19 0.33 -4.80
N TYR A 29 -3.33 0.97 -4.53
CA TYR A 29 -4.57 0.70 -5.27
C TYR A 29 -4.72 1.58 -6.50
N CYS A 30 -5.14 0.99 -7.62
CA CYS A 30 -5.45 1.71 -8.83
C CYS A 30 -6.82 2.38 -8.74
N LEU A 31 -6.85 3.68 -9.02
CA LEU A 31 -8.03 4.51 -9.14
C LEU A 31 -8.14 5.03 -10.57
N GLN A 32 -9.32 4.90 -11.17
CA GLN A 32 -9.67 5.52 -12.44
C GLN A 32 -10.43 6.82 -12.16
N ILE A 33 -9.85 7.94 -12.56
CA ILE A 33 -10.36 9.29 -12.26
C ILE A 33 -10.59 10.07 -13.56
N ASP A 34 -11.47 11.06 -13.52
CA ASP A 34 -11.64 11.99 -14.64
C ASP A 34 -10.48 12.99 -14.70
N SER A 35 -10.17 13.53 -15.89
CA SER A 35 -9.13 14.56 -16.06
C SER A 35 -9.37 15.85 -15.28
N SER A 36 -10.63 16.15 -14.95
CA SER A 36 -11.02 17.28 -14.10
C SER A 36 -10.86 17.02 -12.59
N THR A 37 -10.59 15.78 -12.18
CA THR A 37 -10.46 15.39 -10.77
C THR A 37 -9.30 16.13 -10.12
N THR A 38 -9.55 16.77 -8.99
CA THR A 38 -8.53 17.45 -8.19
C THR A 38 -7.99 16.56 -7.07
N PHE A 39 -6.83 16.89 -6.52
CA PHE A 39 -6.31 16.17 -5.35
C PHE A 39 -7.25 16.25 -4.15
N ARG A 40 -8.04 17.32 -4.01
CA ARG A 40 -9.06 17.45 -2.96
C ARG A 40 -10.12 16.37 -3.07
N ASP A 41 -10.52 15.99 -4.28
CA ASP A 41 -11.58 14.99 -4.50
C ASP A 41 -11.14 13.60 -4.04
N LEU A 42 -9.84 13.29 -4.11
CA LEU A 42 -9.27 12.04 -3.59
C LEU A 42 -9.48 11.87 -2.07
N LEU A 43 -9.71 12.96 -1.33
CA LEU A 43 -10.06 12.89 0.10
C LEU A 43 -11.41 12.17 0.33
N LYS A 44 -12.29 12.10 -0.69
CA LYS A 44 -13.56 11.37 -0.62
C LYS A 44 -13.31 9.89 -0.29
N VAL A 45 -12.24 9.28 -0.81
CA VAL A 45 -11.86 7.88 -0.53
C VAL A 45 -11.76 7.62 0.98
N PHE A 46 -11.09 8.50 1.71
CA PHE A 46 -10.85 8.38 3.16
C PHE A 46 -12.10 8.66 4.02
N ARG A 47 -13.10 9.33 3.45
CA ARG A 47 -14.36 9.66 4.15
C ARG A 47 -15.44 8.62 3.91
N THR A 48 -15.43 8.01 2.72
CA THR A 48 -16.48 7.10 2.27
C THR A 48 -16.21 5.66 2.69
N LEU A 49 -14.95 5.18 2.60
CA LEU A 49 -14.63 3.80 2.91
C LEU A 49 -14.63 3.56 4.43
N PRO A 50 -15.42 2.59 4.97
CA PRO A 50 -15.53 2.30 6.39
C PRO A 50 -14.37 1.43 6.90
N ILE A 51 -13.17 1.63 6.37
CA ILE A 51 -11.93 0.93 6.74
C ILE A 51 -10.85 1.94 7.13
N SER A 52 -9.90 1.52 7.97
CA SER A 52 -8.84 2.43 8.41
C SER A 52 -7.71 2.45 7.39
N LEU A 53 -7.56 3.61 6.74
CA LEU A 53 -6.57 3.86 5.68
C LEU A 53 -5.38 4.72 6.16
N ARG A 54 -5.37 5.08 7.44
CA ARG A 54 -4.25 5.73 8.13
C ARG A 54 -3.26 4.70 8.67
N PRO A 55 -1.97 5.03 8.87
CA PRO A 55 -0.96 4.08 9.33
C PRO A 55 -1.28 3.48 10.72
N SER A 56 -1.70 4.30 11.67
CA SER A 56 -2.08 3.86 13.02
C SER A 56 -3.08 4.82 13.66
N ILE A 57 -3.56 4.50 14.86
CA ILE A 57 -4.55 5.35 15.56
C ILE A 57 -4.03 6.76 15.87
N PHE A 58 -2.70 6.93 15.90
CA PHE A 58 -2.03 8.18 16.22
C PHE A 58 -1.97 9.16 15.06
N TYR A 59 -2.56 8.83 13.92
CA TYR A 59 -2.70 9.73 12.79
C TYR A 59 -4.16 10.15 12.60
N ASP A 60 -4.39 11.31 12.02
CA ASP A 60 -5.73 11.71 11.64
C ASP A 60 -6.35 10.76 10.60
N ILE A 61 -7.67 10.60 10.64
CA ILE A 61 -8.40 9.65 9.77
C ILE A 61 -8.33 10.08 8.30
N VAL A 62 -8.31 11.39 8.06
CA VAL A 62 -8.22 11.98 6.72
C VAL A 62 -6.83 12.63 6.61
N PRO A 63 -6.07 12.35 5.54
CA PRO A 63 -4.77 12.96 5.34
C PRO A 63 -4.89 14.47 5.10
N LYS A 64 -3.85 15.22 5.48
CA LYS A 64 -3.76 16.68 5.32
C LYS A 64 -3.65 17.12 3.86
N GLY A 65 -3.06 16.25 3.04
CA GLY A 65 -2.85 16.47 1.62
C GLY A 65 -2.19 15.27 0.97
N PHE A 66 -1.58 15.50 -0.17
CA PHE A 66 -0.93 14.46 -0.97
C PHE A 66 0.44 14.93 -1.45
N VAL A 67 1.31 13.96 -1.73
CA VAL A 67 2.51 14.14 -2.54
C VAL A 67 2.50 13.12 -3.67
N VAL A 68 3.09 13.48 -4.79
CA VAL A 68 3.28 12.57 -5.94
C VAL A 68 4.66 11.97 -5.81
N SER A 69 4.76 10.64 -5.91
CA SER A 69 6.03 9.94 -5.91
C SER A 69 6.69 10.08 -7.29
N THR A 70 7.90 10.64 -7.30
CA THR A 70 8.76 10.80 -8.47
C THR A 70 9.96 9.84 -8.45
N ALA A 71 9.87 8.77 -7.67
CA ALA A 71 10.90 7.73 -7.67
C ALA A 71 10.90 7.05 -9.05
N PRO A 72 12.06 6.88 -9.73
CA PRO A 72 12.12 6.47 -11.13
C PRO A 72 11.32 5.22 -11.48
N GLY A 73 11.34 4.23 -10.58
CA GLY A 73 10.62 2.97 -10.71
C GLY A 73 11.49 1.83 -11.20
N TYR A 74 10.84 0.82 -11.75
CA TYR A 74 11.45 -0.39 -12.27
C TYR A 74 10.78 -0.78 -13.57
N LEU A 75 11.58 -1.00 -14.61
CA LEU A 75 11.11 -1.45 -15.92
C LEU A 75 11.06 -2.97 -15.94
N THR A 76 9.90 -3.54 -16.22
CA THR A 76 9.69 -4.99 -16.31
C THR A 76 10.28 -5.56 -17.61
N GLU A 77 10.36 -6.89 -17.71
CA GLU A 77 10.86 -7.57 -18.92
C GLU A 77 10.08 -7.21 -20.18
N ASP A 78 8.80 -6.91 -20.01
CA ASP A 78 7.84 -6.71 -21.09
C ASP A 78 7.48 -5.22 -21.27
N GLY A 79 8.26 -4.31 -20.67
CA GLY A 79 8.14 -2.88 -20.95
C GLY A 79 7.08 -2.14 -20.14
N SER A 80 6.65 -2.69 -19.01
CA SER A 80 5.77 -2.00 -18.05
C SER A 80 6.57 -1.40 -16.89
N LEU A 81 5.96 -0.47 -16.16
CA LEU A 81 6.60 0.20 -15.02
C LEU A 81 5.97 -0.20 -13.70
N LEU A 82 6.84 -0.59 -12.76
CA LEU A 82 6.52 -0.81 -11.35
C LEU A 82 7.15 0.28 -10.49
N PHE A 83 6.62 0.44 -9.28
CA PHE A 83 7.16 1.39 -8.32
C PHE A 83 8.43 0.83 -7.66
N SER A 84 9.40 1.71 -7.39
CA SER A 84 10.58 1.33 -6.62
C SER A 84 10.29 1.33 -5.12
N TYR A 85 11.16 0.66 -4.36
CA TYR A 85 11.13 0.69 -2.89
C TYR A 85 11.44 2.10 -2.31
N ASP A 86 11.97 2.98 -3.15
CA ASP A 86 12.42 4.32 -2.77
C ASP A 86 11.33 5.40 -2.82
N THR A 87 10.10 5.04 -3.21
CA THR A 87 8.91 5.93 -3.22
C THR A 87 8.70 6.70 -1.92
N GLY A 88 9.13 6.14 -0.78
CA GLY A 88 9.07 6.78 0.52
C GLY A 88 10.12 7.86 0.80
N LYS A 89 11.19 7.98 0.00
CA LYS A 89 12.27 8.94 0.28
C LYS A 89 11.84 10.38 0.00
N LYS A 90 12.28 11.32 0.84
CA LYS A 90 11.89 12.74 0.75
C LYS A 90 12.26 13.40 -0.57
N GLU A 91 13.39 13.01 -1.16
CA GLU A 91 13.87 13.51 -2.46
C GLU A 91 12.95 13.17 -3.63
N TYR A 92 12.20 12.06 -3.53
CA TYR A 92 11.26 11.61 -4.55
C TYR A 92 9.80 12.00 -4.24
N ARG A 93 9.58 12.96 -3.34
CA ARG A 93 8.22 13.42 -2.98
C ARG A 93 7.98 14.82 -3.52
N LYS A 94 7.22 14.92 -4.59
CA LYS A 94 6.76 16.20 -5.15
C LYS A 94 5.50 16.65 -4.41
N LYS A 95 5.55 17.82 -3.77
CA LYS A 95 4.39 18.45 -3.15
C LYS A 95 3.42 18.94 -4.22
N VAL A 96 2.13 18.75 -3.97
CA VAL A 96 1.04 19.19 -4.86
C VAL A 96 -0.01 19.97 -4.09
N SER A 97 -0.72 20.85 -4.81
CA SER A 97 -1.84 21.59 -4.24
C SER A 97 -3.08 20.71 -4.20
N LEU A 98 -3.94 20.89 -3.19
CA LEU A 98 -5.24 20.21 -3.17
C LEU A 98 -6.16 20.68 -4.31
N ASN A 99 -5.95 21.89 -4.84
CA ASN A 99 -6.80 22.47 -5.87
C ASN A 99 -6.27 22.21 -7.29
N SER A 100 -5.07 21.64 -7.46
CA SER A 100 -4.59 21.25 -8.78
C SER A 100 -5.28 19.98 -9.24
N THR A 101 -5.49 19.87 -10.56
CA THR A 101 -5.95 18.63 -11.19
C THR A 101 -4.88 17.55 -11.08
N VAL A 102 -5.29 16.30 -10.88
CA VAL A 102 -4.34 15.18 -10.80
C VAL A 102 -3.62 14.99 -12.15
N ALA A 103 -4.37 15.12 -13.25
CA ALA A 103 -3.83 14.96 -14.60
C ALA A 103 -2.74 15.97 -14.99
N SER A 104 -2.68 17.14 -14.35
CA SER A 104 -1.62 18.12 -14.61
C SER A 104 -0.33 17.85 -13.84
N GLU A 105 -0.40 17.03 -12.78
CA GLU A 105 0.72 16.82 -11.85
C GLU A 105 1.29 15.39 -11.90
N CYS A 106 0.55 14.43 -12.45
CA CYS A 106 0.88 13.01 -12.49
C CYS A 106 0.91 12.45 -13.93
N TRP A 107 1.84 11.53 -14.19
CA TRP A 107 1.72 10.62 -15.33
C TRP A 107 0.60 9.59 -15.11
N PRO A 108 0.02 9.03 -16.19
CA PRO A 108 -0.79 7.82 -16.10
C PRO A 108 -0.05 6.70 -15.35
N GLY A 109 -0.73 6.11 -14.38
CA GLY A 109 -0.21 5.05 -13.53
C GLY A 109 0.78 5.50 -12.45
N GLN A 110 0.94 6.80 -12.20
CA GLN A 110 1.85 7.31 -11.17
C GLN A 110 1.27 7.16 -9.76
N LEU A 111 2.17 6.98 -8.78
CA LEU A 111 1.83 6.79 -7.37
C LEU A 111 1.65 8.12 -6.64
N ILE A 112 0.54 8.21 -5.90
CA ILE A 112 0.18 9.30 -4.99
C ILE A 112 0.28 8.77 -3.56
N LEU A 113 0.92 9.54 -2.69
CA LEU A 113 1.11 9.22 -1.28
C LEU A 113 0.34 10.23 -0.40
N PRO A 114 -0.53 9.78 0.50
CA PRO A 114 -1.17 10.65 1.48
C PRO A 114 -0.16 11.24 2.47
N VAL A 115 -0.36 12.50 2.84
CA VAL A 115 0.40 13.18 3.90
C VAL A 115 -0.40 13.12 5.19
N TRP A 116 0.05 12.31 6.13
CA TRP A 116 -0.60 12.11 7.41
C TRP A 116 -0.13 13.15 8.45
N GLU A 117 -1.07 13.60 9.28
CA GLU A 117 -0.78 14.46 10.43
C GLU A 117 -0.79 13.60 11.71
N PHE A 118 0.30 13.70 12.48
CA PHE A 118 0.45 12.94 13.72
C PHE A 118 -0.26 13.65 14.86
N ASN A 119 -1.14 12.92 15.53
CA ASN A 119 -1.89 13.37 16.69
C ASN A 119 -1.07 13.14 17.98
N TYR A 120 -0.22 14.11 18.30
CA TYR A 120 0.63 14.08 19.49
C TYR A 120 -0.17 13.95 20.78
N PHE A 121 -1.33 14.60 20.87
CA PHE A 121 -2.18 14.52 22.06
C PHE A 121 -2.61 13.08 22.35
N LEU A 122 -3.14 12.38 21.34
CA LEU A 122 -3.56 10.99 21.50
C LEU A 122 -2.37 10.06 21.80
N PHE A 123 -1.24 10.28 21.14
CA PHE A 123 -0.01 9.51 21.39
C PHE A 123 0.47 9.65 22.83
N TYR A 124 0.64 10.87 23.34
CA TYR A 124 1.08 11.08 24.72
C TYR A 124 0.03 10.68 25.75
N SER A 125 -1.27 10.85 25.44
CA SER A 125 -2.35 10.35 26.30
C SER A 125 -2.31 8.83 26.42
N PHE A 126 -2.00 8.12 25.33
CA PHE A 126 -1.86 6.66 25.34
C PHE A 126 -0.61 6.21 26.10
N ILE A 127 0.52 6.89 25.94
CA ILE A 127 1.72 6.64 26.76
C ILE A 127 1.41 6.86 28.24
N LEU A 128 0.72 7.95 28.58
CA LEU A 128 0.32 8.24 29.95
C LEU A 128 -0.62 7.17 30.51
N LEU A 129 -1.56 6.66 29.71
CA LEU A 129 -2.42 5.53 30.09
C LEU A 129 -1.59 4.28 30.43
N LEU A 130 -0.62 3.92 29.59
CA LEU A 130 0.26 2.77 29.85
C LEU A 130 1.16 2.99 31.06
N ALA A 131 1.68 4.21 31.24
CA ALA A 131 2.49 4.58 32.40
C ALA A 131 1.67 4.55 33.70
N ALA A 132 0.43 5.04 33.65
CA ALA A 132 -0.50 4.95 34.78
C ALA A 132 -0.83 3.50 35.10
N TRP A 133 -1.04 2.64 34.10
CA TRP A 133 -1.23 1.20 34.31
C TRP A 133 0.00 0.58 34.98
N LEU A 134 1.20 0.83 34.47
CA LEU A 134 2.44 0.35 35.10
C LEU A 134 2.60 0.87 36.52
N TYR A 135 2.28 2.14 36.78
CA TYR A 135 2.31 2.71 38.13
C TYR A 135 1.38 1.95 39.07
N THR A 136 0.15 1.64 38.66
CA THR A 136 -0.78 0.88 39.49
C THR A 136 -0.33 -0.56 39.73
N ASP A 137 0.39 -1.15 38.77
CA ASP A 137 0.92 -2.52 38.84
C ASP A 137 2.30 -2.57 39.55
N LEU A 138 2.78 -1.48 40.16
CA LEU A 138 4.04 -1.48 40.93
C LEU A 138 3.98 -2.52 42.07
N PRO A 139 5.11 -3.19 42.39
CA PRO A 139 5.19 -4.06 43.55
C PRO A 139 4.75 -3.33 44.83
N ASP A 140 3.94 -3.99 45.66
CA ASP A 140 3.30 -3.34 46.82
C ASP A 140 4.33 -2.77 47.82
N PHE A 141 5.52 -3.34 47.89
CA PHE A 141 6.59 -2.87 48.77
C PHE A 141 7.30 -1.58 48.28
N ILE A 142 7.09 -1.16 47.04
CA ILE A 142 7.62 0.09 46.45
C ILE A 142 6.49 1.05 46.10
N SER A 143 5.28 0.54 45.86
CA SER A 143 4.13 1.35 45.47
C SER A 143 3.79 2.40 46.54
N PRO A 144 3.69 3.69 46.17
CA PRO A 144 3.21 4.74 47.10
C PRO A 144 1.74 4.52 47.52
N THR A 145 1.00 3.72 46.76
CA THR A 145 -0.41 3.39 46.98
C THR A 145 -0.60 1.88 46.80
N PRO A 146 -0.18 1.04 47.77
CA PRO A 146 -0.28 -0.42 47.65
C PRO A 146 -1.72 -0.90 47.45
N GLY A 147 -1.90 -1.99 46.71
CA GLY A 147 -3.21 -2.62 46.52
C GLY A 147 -4.15 -1.97 45.48
N ILE A 148 -3.73 -0.93 44.76
CA ILE A 148 -4.52 -0.30 43.67
C ILE A 148 -4.31 -0.95 42.30
N CYS A 149 -3.61 -2.08 42.24
CA CYS A 149 -3.28 -2.83 41.02
C CYS A 149 -4.46 -2.91 40.06
N LEU A 150 -4.36 -2.20 38.92
CA LEU A 150 -5.42 -2.13 37.93
C LEU A 150 -5.67 -3.50 37.31
N THR A 151 -4.62 -4.31 37.18
CA THR A 151 -4.75 -5.71 36.75
C THR A 151 -5.65 -6.49 37.71
N ASN A 152 -5.49 -6.34 39.03
CA ASN A 152 -6.34 -7.00 40.01
C ASN A 152 -7.78 -6.49 39.96
N GLN A 153 -7.99 -5.18 39.75
CA GLN A 153 -9.33 -4.61 39.59
C GLN A 153 -10.02 -5.13 38.32
N MET A 154 -9.28 -5.25 37.22
CA MET A 154 -9.77 -5.85 35.98
C MET A 154 -10.14 -7.32 36.19
N THR A 155 -9.29 -8.10 36.87
CA THR A 155 -9.56 -9.51 37.19
C THR A 155 -10.81 -9.65 38.06
N ARG A 156 -11.00 -8.80 39.09
CA ARG A 156 -12.23 -8.76 39.89
C ARG A 156 -13.46 -8.41 39.05
N PHE A 157 -13.33 -7.50 38.08
CA PHE A 157 -14.42 -7.18 37.15
C PHE A 157 -14.76 -8.38 36.25
N LEU A 158 -13.74 -9.05 35.69
CA LEU A 158 -13.93 -10.25 34.88
C LEU A 158 -14.54 -11.40 35.68
N ALA A 159 -14.16 -11.58 36.95
CA ALA A 159 -14.78 -12.56 37.84
C ALA A 159 -16.28 -12.26 38.04
N LYS A 160 -16.65 -10.98 38.27
CA LYS A 160 -18.07 -10.56 38.34
C LYS A 160 -18.82 -10.84 37.03
N ALA A 161 -18.19 -10.58 35.88
CA ALA A 161 -18.77 -10.89 34.58
C ALA A 161 -18.95 -12.41 34.40
N ALA A 162 -17.95 -13.20 34.76
CA ALA A 162 -18.01 -14.66 34.69
C ALA A 162 -19.15 -15.24 35.53
N ILE A 163 -19.36 -14.73 36.76
CA ILE A 163 -20.53 -15.09 37.60
C ILE A 163 -21.84 -14.75 36.87
N ARG A 164 -21.92 -13.57 36.23
CA ARG A 164 -23.13 -13.12 35.53
C ARG A 164 -23.49 -13.99 34.31
N PHE A 165 -22.52 -14.67 33.72
CA PHE A 165 -22.66 -15.58 32.57
C PHE A 165 -22.58 -17.07 32.98
N ASP A 166 -22.74 -17.38 34.27
CA ASP A 166 -22.81 -18.75 34.82
C ASP A 166 -21.50 -19.56 34.71
N TYR A 167 -20.35 -18.88 34.69
CA TYR A 167 -19.02 -19.47 34.73
C TYR A 167 -18.41 -19.43 36.15
N GLY A 168 -19.15 -19.93 37.15
CA GLY A 168 -18.77 -19.82 38.57
C GLY A 168 -17.37 -20.35 38.91
N LYS A 169 -16.98 -21.51 38.36
CA LYS A 169 -15.67 -22.13 38.59
C LYS A 169 -14.50 -21.25 38.10
N ILE A 170 -14.68 -20.55 36.98
CA ILE A 170 -13.67 -19.63 36.44
C ILE A 170 -13.54 -18.41 37.36
N ALA A 171 -14.67 -17.88 37.85
CA ALA A 171 -14.66 -16.75 38.77
C ALA A 171 -13.95 -17.06 40.09
N GLU A 172 -14.16 -18.25 40.65
CA GLU A 172 -13.48 -18.71 41.87
C GLU A 172 -11.97 -18.81 41.68
N THR A 173 -11.51 -19.38 40.55
CA THR A 173 -10.08 -19.46 40.24
C THR A 173 -9.45 -18.06 40.11
N LEU A 174 -10.12 -17.14 39.40
CA LEU A 174 -9.63 -15.77 39.22
C LEU A 174 -9.49 -15.02 40.55
N LEU A 175 -10.40 -15.23 41.51
CA LEU A 175 -10.35 -14.58 42.82
C LEU A 175 -9.29 -15.21 43.73
N ALA A 176 -9.16 -16.54 43.74
CA ALA A 176 -8.15 -17.25 44.51
C ALA A 176 -6.71 -16.83 44.13
N ASP A 177 -6.47 -16.58 42.84
CA ASP A 177 -5.18 -16.09 42.34
C ASP A 177 -4.84 -14.67 42.83
N ILE A 178 -5.85 -13.81 43.04
CA ILE A 178 -5.64 -12.44 43.55
C ILE A 178 -5.30 -12.46 45.05
N ASP A 179 -5.97 -13.33 45.82
CA ASP A 179 -5.89 -13.32 47.28
C ASP A 179 -4.68 -14.10 47.83
N SER A 180 -3.95 -14.81 46.95
CA SER A 180 -2.76 -15.57 47.31
C SER A 180 -1.55 -14.65 47.55
N PRO A 181 -0.92 -14.69 48.75
CA PRO A 181 0.20 -13.79 49.05
C PRO A 181 1.43 -14.14 48.21
N VAL A 182 1.95 -13.15 47.47
CA VAL A 182 3.14 -13.27 46.63
C VAL A 182 4.34 -12.63 47.31
N GLY A 183 5.45 -13.37 47.43
CA GLY A 183 6.71 -12.85 47.97
C GLY A 183 7.37 -11.78 47.08
N VAL A 184 8.30 -11.01 47.65
CA VAL A 184 8.98 -9.86 46.99
C VAL A 184 9.53 -10.21 45.60
N VAL A 185 10.24 -11.33 45.48
CA VAL A 185 10.80 -11.79 44.20
C VAL A 185 9.71 -12.04 43.16
N GLY A 186 8.60 -12.67 43.57
CA GLY A 186 7.46 -12.90 42.69
C GLY A 186 6.84 -11.59 42.21
N GLN A 187 6.66 -10.61 43.10
CA GLN A 187 6.13 -9.29 42.72
C GLN A 187 7.04 -8.57 41.71
N CYS A 188 8.36 -8.64 41.88
CA CYS A 188 9.31 -8.10 40.90
C CYS A 188 9.18 -8.80 39.54
N LEU A 189 9.09 -10.13 39.51
CA LEU A 189 8.92 -10.89 38.27
C LEU A 189 7.60 -10.54 37.56
N PHE A 190 6.49 -10.47 38.30
CA PHE A 190 5.20 -10.05 37.75
C PHE A 190 5.26 -8.62 37.16
N PHE A 191 5.93 -7.71 37.84
CA PHE A 191 6.11 -6.35 37.34
C PHE A 191 6.94 -6.31 36.03
N VAL A 192 7.99 -7.12 35.91
CA VAL A 192 8.74 -7.25 34.64
C VAL A 192 7.82 -7.74 33.51
N PHE A 193 6.95 -8.72 33.77
CA PHE A 193 5.96 -9.14 32.77
C PHE A 193 4.97 -8.01 32.42
N HIS A 194 4.59 -7.16 33.38
CA HIS A 194 3.77 -5.98 33.09
C HIS A 194 4.47 -4.96 32.20
N ILE A 195 5.77 -4.71 32.39
CA ILE A 195 6.56 -3.88 31.48
C ILE A 195 6.54 -4.46 30.06
N ILE A 196 6.86 -5.75 29.91
CA ILE A 196 6.86 -6.44 28.61
C ILE A 196 5.48 -6.35 27.95
N LYS A 197 4.40 -6.60 28.72
CA LYS A 197 3.01 -6.44 28.28
C LYS A 197 2.76 -5.04 27.73
N CYS A 198 3.05 -4.00 28.51
CA CYS A 198 2.81 -2.61 28.09
C CYS A 198 3.62 -2.21 26.86
N VAL A 199 4.87 -2.67 26.75
CA VAL A 199 5.71 -2.49 25.55
C VAL A 199 5.10 -3.20 24.34
N ALA A 200 4.65 -4.45 24.50
CA ALA A 200 3.99 -5.19 23.43
C ALA A 200 2.70 -4.50 22.98
N VAL A 201 1.84 -4.08 23.92
CA VAL A 201 0.62 -3.30 23.61
C VAL A 201 0.97 -2.01 22.89
N PHE A 202 2.01 -1.30 23.33
CA PHE A 202 2.47 -0.09 22.65
C PHE A 202 2.84 -0.35 21.20
N PHE A 203 3.67 -1.36 20.92
CA PHE A 203 4.08 -1.68 19.55
C PHE A 203 2.92 -2.17 18.66
N VAL A 204 1.99 -2.96 19.21
CA VAL A 204 0.78 -3.40 18.48
C VAL A 204 -0.07 -2.21 18.03
N VAL A 205 -0.26 -1.21 18.91
CA VAL A 205 -1.05 -0.02 18.61
C VAL A 205 -0.28 0.96 17.72
N TYR A 206 1.01 1.18 18.00
CA TYR A 206 1.89 2.07 17.24
C TYR A 206 2.11 1.58 15.81
N GLY A 207 2.32 0.27 15.63
CA GLY A 207 2.45 -0.37 14.32
C GLY A 207 1.14 -0.49 13.55
N GLY A 208 0.00 -0.07 14.11
CA GLY A 208 -1.28 -0.03 13.40
C GLY A 208 -1.95 -1.40 13.22
N VAL A 209 -1.52 -2.44 13.93
CA VAL A 209 -2.16 -3.77 13.90
C VAL A 209 -3.60 -3.66 14.40
N VAL A 210 -3.81 -2.85 15.45
CA VAL A 210 -5.14 -2.46 15.91
C VAL A 210 -5.39 -1.02 15.51
N ASN A 211 -6.14 -0.83 14.43
CA ASN A 211 -6.41 0.49 13.87
C ASN A 211 -7.91 0.66 13.56
N PRO A 212 -8.74 0.87 14.59
CA PRO A 212 -10.16 1.09 14.39
C PRO A 212 -10.41 2.41 13.64
N THR A 213 -11.41 2.38 12.75
CA THR A 213 -11.93 3.57 12.06
C THR A 213 -12.59 4.56 13.00
N ARG A 214 -13.15 4.07 14.11
CA ARG A 214 -13.74 4.86 15.19
C ARG A 214 -13.37 4.22 16.53
N LEU A 215 -12.91 5.03 17.48
CA LEU A 215 -12.62 4.58 18.85
C LEU A 215 -13.89 4.14 19.59
N ILE A 216 -15.04 4.72 19.26
CA ILE A 216 -16.34 4.37 19.84
C ILE A 216 -17.30 4.01 18.69
N ARG A 217 -17.77 2.75 18.67
CA ARG A 217 -18.73 2.26 17.66
C ARG A 217 -20.16 2.62 18.07
N ILE A 218 -20.57 3.85 17.77
CA ILE A 218 -21.97 4.26 17.87
C ILE A 218 -22.57 4.29 16.46
N GLY A 219 -23.64 3.51 16.25
CA GLY A 219 -24.39 3.42 14.99
C GLY A 219 -23.95 2.33 14.02
N LYS A 220 -24.73 2.13 12.95
CA LYS A 220 -24.39 1.23 11.83
C LYS A 220 -23.30 1.87 10.97
N LEU A 221 -22.36 1.05 10.50
CA LEU A 221 -21.40 1.48 9.49
C LEU A 221 -22.15 1.77 8.17
N PRO A 222 -21.75 2.80 7.41
CA PRO A 222 -22.30 3.02 6.08
C PRO A 222 -22.00 1.80 5.21
N GLU A 223 -23.01 1.30 4.52
CA GLU A 223 -22.87 0.21 3.57
C GLU A 223 -22.20 0.75 2.30
N VAL A 224 -21.09 0.13 1.91
CA VAL A 224 -20.39 0.48 0.67
C VAL A 224 -20.96 -0.37 -0.45
N THR A 225 -21.66 0.28 -1.37
CA THR A 225 -22.19 -0.39 -2.57
C THR A 225 -21.16 -0.42 -3.69
N LYS A 226 -21.42 -1.21 -4.73
CA LYS A 226 -20.57 -1.25 -5.94
C LYS A 226 -20.53 0.12 -6.62
N GLU A 227 -21.66 0.82 -6.65
CA GLU A 227 -21.81 2.17 -7.22
C GLU A 227 -20.94 3.16 -6.44
N THR A 228 -20.89 3.03 -5.12
CA THR A 228 -20.00 3.84 -4.27
C THR A 228 -18.52 3.63 -4.64
N LEU A 229 -18.12 2.39 -4.92
CA LEU A 229 -16.75 2.10 -5.36
C LEU A 229 -16.46 2.65 -6.76
N ILE A 230 -17.42 2.56 -7.68
CA ILE A 230 -17.32 3.13 -9.03
C ILE A 230 -17.18 4.66 -8.95
N GLU A 231 -17.96 5.33 -8.12
CA GLU A 231 -17.87 6.78 -7.90
C GLU A 231 -16.52 7.23 -7.30
N LEU A 232 -15.85 6.35 -6.56
CA LEU A 232 -14.51 6.60 -6.04
C LEU A 232 -13.41 6.31 -7.07
N GLY A 233 -13.77 5.82 -8.25
CA GLY A 233 -12.82 5.34 -9.25
C GLY A 233 -12.17 4.00 -8.89
N TRP A 234 -12.70 3.27 -7.92
CA TRP A 234 -12.04 2.10 -7.36
C TRP A 234 -12.07 0.90 -8.32
N THR A 235 -10.90 0.53 -8.84
CA THR A 235 -10.80 -0.57 -9.82
C THR A 235 -10.70 -1.96 -9.19
N GLY A 236 -10.45 -2.04 -7.87
CA GLY A 236 -10.18 -3.29 -7.16
C GLY A 236 -8.82 -3.92 -7.47
N SER A 237 -7.99 -3.28 -8.30
CA SER A 237 -6.64 -3.74 -8.65
C SER A 237 -5.60 -3.04 -7.76
N LYS A 238 -4.54 -3.76 -7.42
CA LYS A 238 -3.37 -3.23 -6.70
C LYS A 238 -2.14 -3.39 -7.57
N ARG A 239 -1.22 -2.42 -7.57
CA ARG A 239 0.09 -2.59 -8.20
C ARG A 239 0.89 -3.61 -7.40
N ALA A 240 1.59 -4.50 -8.11
CA ALA A 240 2.50 -5.45 -7.50
C ALA A 240 3.83 -4.79 -7.10
N THR A 241 4.45 -5.33 -6.07
CA THR A 241 5.86 -5.09 -5.77
C THR A 241 6.77 -5.73 -6.83
N ILE A 242 8.04 -5.34 -6.84
CA ILE A 242 9.03 -5.92 -7.77
C ILE A 242 9.20 -7.42 -7.50
N ASP A 243 9.15 -7.83 -6.23
CA ASP A 243 9.28 -9.24 -5.84
C ASP A 243 8.07 -10.08 -6.25
N GLU A 244 6.85 -9.58 -5.99
CA GLU A 244 5.62 -10.23 -6.48
C GLU A 244 5.61 -10.37 -8.00
N TYR A 245 6.07 -9.35 -8.73
CA TYR A 245 6.21 -9.43 -10.19
C TYR A 245 7.21 -10.52 -10.62
N LYS A 246 8.38 -10.58 -10.00
CA LYS A 246 9.41 -11.57 -10.35
C LYS A 246 8.94 -13.00 -10.12
N GLU A 247 8.19 -13.23 -9.05
CA GLU A 247 7.58 -14.52 -8.74
C GLU A 247 6.49 -14.87 -9.76
N GLU A 248 5.52 -13.99 -9.97
CA GLU A 248 4.43 -14.23 -10.92
C GLU A 248 4.94 -14.42 -12.35
N TYR A 249 5.88 -13.59 -12.80
CA TYR A 249 6.45 -13.69 -14.14
C TYR A 249 7.19 -15.01 -14.37
N ARG A 250 7.94 -15.49 -13.35
CA ARG A 250 8.59 -16.79 -13.40
C ARG A 250 7.57 -17.92 -13.55
N ASP A 251 6.55 -17.92 -12.71
CA ASP A 251 5.51 -18.94 -12.73
C ASP A 251 4.73 -18.91 -14.05
N TYR A 252 4.43 -17.71 -14.54
CA TYR A 252 3.80 -17.47 -15.82
C TYR A 252 4.60 -18.09 -16.98
N LYS A 253 5.89 -17.76 -17.09
CA LYS A 253 6.76 -18.30 -18.15
C LYS A 253 6.99 -19.80 -18.01
N ILE A 254 7.13 -20.35 -16.80
CA ILE A 254 7.26 -21.80 -16.62
C ILE A 254 6.01 -22.54 -17.11
N LYS A 255 4.81 -21.98 -16.86
CA LYS A 255 3.55 -22.54 -17.37
C LYS A 255 3.49 -22.48 -18.90
N GLU A 256 3.92 -21.38 -19.52
CA GLU A 256 3.98 -21.27 -21.00
C GLU A 256 4.86 -22.35 -21.65
N TYR A 257 5.96 -22.74 -20.99
CA TYR A 257 6.85 -23.81 -21.47
C TYR A 257 6.33 -25.23 -21.19
N GLY A 258 5.15 -25.39 -20.58
CA GLY A 258 4.58 -26.70 -20.25
C GLY A 258 5.13 -27.32 -18.96
N GLY A 259 5.73 -26.50 -18.08
CA GLY A 259 6.20 -26.91 -16.76
C GLY A 259 7.70 -26.74 -16.55
N MET A 260 8.16 -27.11 -15.34
CA MET A 260 9.51 -26.82 -14.87
C MET A 260 10.61 -27.57 -15.65
N VAL A 261 10.36 -28.82 -16.04
CA VAL A 261 11.36 -29.64 -16.76
C VAL A 261 11.62 -29.12 -18.18
N PRO A 262 10.60 -28.87 -19.02
CA PRO A 262 10.81 -28.24 -20.33
C PRO A 262 11.43 -26.84 -20.23
N ALA A 263 11.01 -26.02 -19.26
CA ALA A 263 11.59 -24.69 -19.02
C ALA A 263 13.10 -24.76 -18.71
N HIS A 264 13.52 -25.75 -17.93
CA HIS A 264 14.94 -25.98 -17.63
C HIS A 264 15.72 -26.39 -18.88
N GLN A 265 15.19 -27.33 -19.66
CA GLN A 265 15.82 -27.78 -20.92
C GLN A 265 15.95 -26.64 -21.94
N ALA A 266 15.00 -25.69 -21.94
CA ALA A 266 15.03 -24.50 -22.78
C ALA A 266 15.96 -23.37 -22.26
N GLY A 267 16.64 -23.56 -21.12
CA GLY A 267 17.53 -22.57 -20.53
C GLY A 267 16.81 -21.33 -19.97
N LEU A 268 15.51 -21.41 -19.72
CA LEU A 268 14.67 -20.29 -19.27
C LEU A 268 15.19 -19.67 -17.96
N PHE A 269 15.67 -20.50 -17.02
CA PHE A 269 16.13 -20.03 -15.71
C PHE A 269 17.30 -19.04 -15.76
N ASN A 270 18.16 -19.14 -16.79
CA ASN A 270 19.24 -18.17 -16.98
C ASN A 270 18.68 -16.80 -17.39
N LYS A 271 17.61 -16.77 -18.19
CA LYS A 271 16.91 -15.54 -18.58
C LYS A 271 16.11 -14.95 -17.42
N LEU A 272 15.50 -15.79 -16.59
CA LEU A 272 14.71 -15.38 -15.42
C LEU A 272 15.53 -14.87 -14.24
N LYS A 273 16.87 -14.90 -14.33
CA LYS A 273 17.76 -14.38 -13.28
C LYS A 273 17.72 -12.85 -13.19
N ASN A 274 17.65 -12.18 -14.35
CA ASN A 274 17.69 -10.73 -14.48
C ASN A 274 16.41 -10.25 -15.18
N LEU A 275 15.29 -10.36 -14.46
CA LEU A 275 14.03 -9.78 -14.88
C LEU A 275 14.15 -8.26 -14.74
N GLY A 276 13.79 -7.50 -15.78
CA GLY A 276 13.71 -6.05 -15.72
C GLY A 276 15.01 -5.29 -15.39
N VAL A 277 14.87 -4.00 -15.06
CA VAL A 277 15.97 -3.08 -14.69
C VAL A 277 15.46 -1.95 -13.80
N HIS A 278 16.26 -1.56 -12.81
CA HIS A 278 15.98 -0.39 -11.98
C HIS A 278 16.26 0.90 -12.75
N LEU A 279 15.32 1.83 -12.74
CA LEU A 279 15.46 3.10 -13.43
C LEU A 279 16.16 4.14 -12.53
N GLY A 280 16.89 5.06 -13.15
CA GLY A 280 17.61 6.13 -12.45
C GLY A 280 17.01 7.52 -12.64
N ASP A 281 17.75 8.54 -12.22
CA ASP A 281 17.30 9.93 -12.34
C ASP A 281 17.07 10.34 -13.80
N GLY A 282 15.95 11.03 -14.02
CA GLY A 282 15.46 11.42 -15.34
C GLY A 282 14.70 10.32 -16.10
N GLU A 283 14.50 9.14 -15.49
CA GLU A 283 13.81 8.00 -16.10
C GLU A 283 12.47 7.71 -15.43
N GLY A 284 11.59 7.01 -16.15
CA GLY A 284 10.30 6.56 -15.62
C GLY A 284 9.53 7.69 -14.92
N PHE A 285 9.01 7.41 -13.73
CA PHE A 285 8.18 8.38 -12.98
C PHE A 285 8.97 9.60 -12.45
N ASN A 286 10.30 9.61 -12.54
CA ASN A 286 11.12 10.78 -12.21
C ASN A 286 11.08 11.86 -13.30
N THR A 287 10.64 11.49 -14.50
CA THR A 287 10.49 12.42 -15.62
C THR A 287 9.40 13.45 -15.31
N PRO A 288 9.66 14.76 -15.44
CA PRO A 288 8.62 15.78 -15.19
C PRO A 288 7.47 15.71 -16.22
N VAL A 289 6.23 15.75 -15.73
CA VAL A 289 5.02 15.90 -16.56
C VAL A 289 5.11 17.18 -17.39
N GLY A 290 4.69 17.12 -18.65
CA GLY A 290 4.62 18.28 -19.55
C GLY A 290 5.91 18.61 -20.33
N LYS A 291 7.02 17.89 -20.11
CA LYS A 291 8.16 17.93 -21.06
C LYS A 291 7.86 17.01 -22.25
N SER A 292 7.48 17.63 -23.37
CA SER A 292 6.97 16.99 -24.60
C SER A 292 7.91 15.96 -25.25
N ASP A 293 7.32 14.91 -25.80
CA ASP A 293 7.63 14.20 -27.06
C ASP A 293 9.08 13.88 -27.44
N LYS A 294 9.95 13.71 -26.46
CA LYS A 294 11.25 13.09 -26.67
C LYS A 294 11.09 11.65 -27.19
N ASP A 295 12.10 11.17 -27.89
CA ASP A 295 12.18 9.76 -28.28
C ASP A 295 12.03 8.87 -27.05
N VAL A 296 11.51 7.65 -27.28
CA VAL A 296 11.22 6.71 -26.19
C VAL A 296 12.49 6.34 -25.41
N LEU A 297 13.64 6.35 -26.09
CA LEU A 297 14.95 6.25 -25.47
C LEU A 297 15.78 7.49 -25.79
N THR A 298 16.56 7.96 -24.83
CA THR A 298 17.59 8.97 -25.07
C THR A 298 18.83 8.35 -25.70
N GLU A 299 19.74 9.20 -26.21
CA GLU A 299 21.01 8.76 -26.82
C GLU A 299 21.89 7.95 -25.84
N ASP A 300 21.83 8.26 -24.55
CA ASP A 300 22.50 7.51 -23.46
C ASP A 300 21.73 6.25 -23.03
N GLY A 301 20.67 5.89 -23.75
CA GLY A 301 19.88 4.67 -23.52
C GLY A 301 18.96 4.73 -22.31
N LYS A 302 18.66 5.92 -21.77
CA LYS A 302 17.71 6.11 -20.67
C LYS A 302 16.27 6.12 -21.18
N LEU A 303 15.34 5.69 -20.34
CA LEU A 303 13.90 5.62 -20.63
C LEU A 303 13.12 6.73 -19.89
N PRO A 304 13.05 7.96 -20.44
CA PRO A 304 12.18 8.99 -19.90
C PRO A 304 10.71 8.60 -20.12
N MET A 305 9.84 8.95 -19.17
CA MET A 305 8.40 8.81 -19.36
C MET A 305 7.94 9.78 -20.46
N SER A 306 7.19 9.24 -21.42
CA SER A 306 6.60 10.00 -22.51
C SER A 306 5.23 9.43 -22.87
N TYR A 307 4.36 10.27 -23.44
CA TYR A 307 3.08 9.78 -23.97
C TYR A 307 3.28 8.76 -25.09
N LYS A 308 4.33 8.91 -25.92
CA LYS A 308 4.71 7.91 -26.93
C LYS A 308 4.94 6.52 -26.31
N PHE A 309 5.66 6.45 -25.19
CA PHE A 309 5.89 5.18 -24.49
C PHE A 309 4.59 4.58 -23.93
N LEU A 310 3.72 5.40 -23.36
CA LEU A 310 2.42 4.96 -22.83
C LEU A 310 1.48 4.48 -23.94
N VAL A 311 1.48 5.16 -25.09
CA VAL A 311 0.72 4.75 -26.28
C VAL A 311 1.22 3.40 -26.79
N LYS A 312 2.54 3.18 -26.89
CA LYS A 312 3.09 1.87 -27.28
C LYS A 312 2.67 0.74 -26.35
N GLN A 313 2.62 0.99 -25.03
CA GLN A 313 2.08 0.03 -24.07
C GLN A 313 0.59 -0.27 -24.31
N ALA A 314 -0.21 0.77 -24.57
CA ALA A 314 -1.63 0.61 -24.86
C ALA A 314 -1.88 -0.15 -26.17
N GLU A 315 -1.18 0.21 -27.26
CA GLU A 315 -1.28 -0.46 -28.56
C GLU A 315 -0.91 -1.94 -28.46
N PHE A 316 0.18 -2.26 -27.75
CA PHE A 316 0.56 -3.66 -27.55
C PHE A 316 -0.47 -4.42 -26.71
N PHE A 317 -1.01 -3.79 -25.66
CA PHE A 317 -2.05 -4.39 -24.84
C PHE A 317 -3.31 -4.67 -25.66
N GLU A 318 -3.78 -3.69 -26.46
CA GLU A 318 -4.93 -3.83 -27.35
C GLU A 318 -4.75 -4.98 -28.37
N GLN A 319 -3.56 -5.10 -28.95
CA GLN A 319 -3.23 -6.21 -29.85
C GLN A 319 -3.27 -7.56 -29.13
N HIS A 320 -2.72 -7.62 -27.91
CA HIS A 320 -2.68 -8.85 -27.12
C HIS A 320 -4.08 -9.35 -26.74
N VAL A 321 -4.99 -8.44 -26.40
CA VAL A 321 -6.37 -8.78 -25.99
C VAL A 321 -7.35 -8.87 -27.15
N ALA A 322 -6.88 -8.67 -28.39
CA ALA A 322 -7.72 -8.74 -29.58
C ALA A 322 -8.39 -10.12 -29.69
N GLY A 323 -9.72 -10.14 -29.68
CA GLY A 323 -10.51 -11.37 -29.77
C GLY A 323 -10.75 -12.07 -28.43
N PHE A 324 -10.36 -11.49 -27.29
CA PHE A 324 -10.74 -12.01 -25.98
C PHE A 324 -12.23 -11.79 -25.71
N ASP A 325 -12.86 -12.73 -25.01
CA ASP A 325 -14.20 -12.54 -24.47
C ASP A 325 -14.17 -11.65 -23.22
N THR A 326 -15.34 -11.21 -22.75
CA THR A 326 -15.43 -10.28 -21.61
C THR A 326 -14.73 -10.80 -20.33
N PRO A 327 -14.85 -12.08 -19.94
CA PRO A 327 -14.13 -12.61 -18.78
C PRO A 327 -12.61 -12.53 -18.93
N LYS A 328 -12.04 -12.97 -20.07
CA LYS A 328 -10.59 -12.92 -20.31
C LYS A 328 -10.09 -11.49 -20.42
N MET A 329 -10.87 -10.60 -21.03
CA MET A 329 -10.56 -9.17 -21.10
C MET A 329 -10.44 -8.56 -19.69
N ASN A 330 -11.40 -8.85 -18.81
CA ASN A 330 -11.38 -8.35 -17.42
C ASN A 330 -10.16 -8.87 -16.64
N GLU A 331 -9.80 -10.13 -16.84
CA GLU A 331 -8.61 -10.73 -16.25
C GLU A 331 -7.32 -10.07 -16.78
N ALA A 332 -7.22 -9.87 -18.09
CA ALA A 332 -6.09 -9.18 -18.73
C ALA A 332 -5.95 -7.73 -18.24
N ILE A 333 -7.05 -6.98 -18.10
CA ILE A 333 -7.03 -5.62 -17.55
C ILE A 333 -6.55 -5.62 -16.09
N LYS A 334 -7.04 -6.56 -15.28
CA LYS A 334 -6.62 -6.70 -13.88
C LYS A 334 -5.13 -7.04 -13.77
N GLN A 335 -4.65 -7.93 -14.63
CA GLN A 335 -3.24 -8.29 -14.73
C GLN A 335 -2.39 -7.09 -15.16
N PHE A 336 -2.82 -6.35 -16.18
CA PHE A 336 -2.14 -5.15 -16.66
C PHE A 336 -2.01 -4.08 -15.57
N ARG A 337 -3.10 -3.81 -14.83
CA ARG A 337 -3.06 -2.89 -13.68
C ARG A 337 -2.16 -3.38 -12.55
N ARG A 338 -2.02 -4.69 -12.35
CA ARG A 338 -1.20 -5.26 -11.28
C ARG A 338 0.28 -5.33 -11.62
N PHE A 339 0.61 -5.96 -12.74
CA PHE A 339 1.98 -6.29 -13.12
C PHE A 339 2.45 -5.61 -14.41
N GLY A 340 1.51 -5.09 -15.21
CA GLY A 340 1.75 -4.69 -16.58
C GLY A 340 1.50 -5.83 -17.56
N ILE A 341 2.03 -5.67 -18.76
CA ILE A 341 2.00 -6.69 -19.81
C ILE A 341 2.96 -7.80 -19.38
N LEU A 342 2.52 -9.08 -19.34
CA LEU A 342 3.40 -10.25 -19.04
C LEU A 342 3.87 -10.95 -20.33
N HIS A 343 3.71 -10.25 -21.45
CA HIS A 343 4.01 -10.71 -22.79
C HIS A 343 4.95 -9.73 -23.45
N SER A 344 6.06 -10.25 -23.95
CA SER A 344 7.07 -9.48 -24.64
C SER A 344 6.87 -9.61 -26.14
N GLY A 345 6.96 -8.49 -26.84
CA GLY A 345 6.91 -8.47 -28.29
C GLY A 345 7.01 -7.06 -28.85
N GLY A 346 7.27 -6.98 -30.16
CA GLY A 346 7.38 -5.72 -30.88
C GLY A 346 8.42 -4.77 -30.32
N GLU A 347 8.17 -3.48 -30.51
CA GLU A 347 9.09 -2.40 -30.15
C GLU A 347 9.32 -2.26 -28.65
N LEU A 348 8.37 -2.67 -27.79
CA LEU A 348 8.54 -2.63 -26.33
C LEU A 348 9.68 -3.55 -25.88
N ALA A 349 9.79 -4.74 -26.47
CA ALA A 349 10.89 -5.66 -26.17
C ALA A 349 12.23 -5.05 -26.58
N GLU A 350 12.30 -4.38 -27.72
CA GLU A 350 13.51 -3.69 -28.19
C GLU A 350 13.92 -2.56 -27.24
N ILE A 351 12.96 -1.77 -26.76
CA ILE A 351 13.20 -0.70 -25.78
C ILE A 351 13.78 -1.27 -24.48
N VAL A 352 13.21 -2.35 -23.96
CA VAL A 352 13.69 -3.00 -22.73
C VAL A 352 15.10 -3.54 -22.91
N GLN A 353 15.38 -4.24 -24.02
CA GLN A 353 16.71 -4.78 -24.29
C GLN A 353 17.76 -3.68 -24.44
N ALA A 354 17.43 -2.59 -25.15
CA ALA A 354 18.32 -1.44 -25.28
C ALA A 354 18.65 -0.80 -23.92
N ARG A 355 17.64 -0.62 -23.05
CA ARG A 355 17.88 -0.06 -21.71
C ARG A 355 18.70 -0.99 -20.81
N LYS A 356 18.47 -2.30 -20.88
CA LYS A 356 19.27 -3.29 -20.15
C LYS A 356 20.73 -3.32 -20.61
N ALA A 357 20.96 -3.21 -21.92
CA ALA A 357 22.31 -3.13 -22.48
C ALA A 357 23.04 -1.87 -22.03
N ALA A 358 22.35 -0.72 -21.94
CA ALA A 358 22.92 0.50 -21.37
C ALA A 358 23.24 0.36 -19.87
N ASP A 359 22.41 -0.37 -19.12
CA ASP A 359 22.65 -0.65 -17.69
C ASP A 359 23.93 -1.47 -17.48
N ALA A 360 24.11 -2.54 -18.26
CA ALA A 360 25.27 -3.41 -18.18
C ALA A 360 26.58 -2.64 -18.44
N LYS A 361 26.59 -1.77 -19.45
CA LYS A 361 27.76 -0.90 -19.74
C LYS A 361 28.09 0.03 -18.58
N ASN A 362 27.08 0.67 -17.98
CA ASN A 362 27.27 1.56 -16.84
C ASN A 362 27.79 0.85 -15.58
N ILE A 363 27.60 -0.47 -15.47
CA ILE A 363 28.14 -1.28 -14.37
C ILE A 363 29.60 -1.66 -14.66
N GLU A 364 29.96 -1.95 -15.92
CA GLU A 364 31.34 -2.26 -16.31
C GLU A 364 32.28 -1.04 -16.25
N ASP A 365 31.74 0.17 -16.46
CA ASP A 365 32.49 1.42 -16.41
C ASP A 365 32.69 1.98 -14.98
N LYS A 366 32.13 1.34 -13.95
CA LYS A 366 32.27 1.70 -12.53
C LYS A 366 33.14 0.70 -11.78
#